data_AF-A0A1B8D5D5-F1
#
_entry.id   AF-A0A1B8D5D5-F1
#
_cell.length_a   1.000
_cell.length_b   1.000
_cell.length_c   1.000
_cell.angle_alpha   90.00
_cell.angle_beta   90.00
_cell.angle_gamma   90.00
#
_symmetry.space_group_name_H-M   'P 1'
#
loop_
_entity.id
_entity.type
_entity.pdbx_description
1 polymer ?
#
loop_
_entity_poly.entity_id
_entity_poly.type
_entity_poly.pdbx_seq_one_letter_code
_entity_poly.pdbx_strand_id
1 'polypeptide(L)'
;MSKRNIPGIDILQIMWSPEHIVPINSKTQLTNPAHPRHEVTKRKWEARTDPLWWNCLSSKQISVRSVVRSWVNIRARLAIVNALKRKGYDTNGYRIDGNGDGPPKPNLVGSLHLSTRPEIIRAKWPEMEEQADKIIAEVERLQTKRAKPKGKKRTIE
;
A
#
# COMPACT_ATOMS: atom_id res chain seq x y z
N MET A 1 0.45 -7.15 10.10
CA MET A 1 -0.44 -6.52 9.10
C MET A 1 -1.82 -7.13 9.19
N SER A 2 -2.86 -6.32 9.08
CA SER A 2 -4.24 -6.80 9.08
C SER A 2 -4.81 -6.75 7.66
N LYS A 3 -5.45 -7.84 7.23
CA LYS A 3 -6.27 -7.84 6.02
C LYS A 3 -7.43 -6.87 6.22
N ARG A 4 -7.71 -6.05 5.20
CA ARG A 4 -8.80 -5.08 5.20
C ARG A 4 -9.73 -5.41 4.05
N ASN A 5 -10.99 -5.67 4.37
CA ASN A 5 -12.07 -5.75 3.41
C ASN A 5 -12.70 -4.35 3.33
N ILE A 6 -12.50 -3.67 2.21
CA ILE A 6 -13.14 -2.40 1.93
C ILE A 6 -14.39 -2.70 1.08
N PRO A 7 -15.59 -2.28 1.50
CA PRO A 7 -16.78 -2.44 0.68
C PRO A 7 -16.61 -1.83 -0.72
N GLY A 8 -17.02 -2.57 -1.76
CA GLY A 8 -16.88 -2.13 -3.15
C GLY A 8 -15.47 -2.25 -3.73
N ILE A 9 -14.58 -3.00 -3.06
CA ILE A 9 -13.28 -3.40 -3.61
C ILE A 9 -13.21 -4.92 -3.69
N ASP A 10 -13.17 -5.42 -4.92
CA ASP A 10 -13.14 -6.84 -5.23
C ASP A 10 -11.93 -7.25 -6.08
N ILE A 11 -11.32 -6.33 -6.84
CA ILE A 11 -10.18 -6.65 -7.73
C ILE A 11 -8.82 -6.71 -7.00
N LEU A 12 -8.73 -6.08 -5.81
CA LEU A 12 -7.53 -6.03 -4.98
C LEU A 12 -7.84 -6.45 -3.53
N GLN A 13 -7.02 -7.35 -3.00
CA GLN A 13 -6.96 -7.60 -1.56
C GLN A 13 -5.95 -6.65 -0.92
N ILE A 14 -6.35 -6.04 0.18
CA ILE A 14 -5.58 -4.98 0.84
C ILE A 14 -5.12 -5.45 2.21
N MET A 15 -3.85 -5.19 2.50
CA MET A 15 -3.27 -5.37 3.81
C MET A 15 -2.61 -4.04 4.20
N TRP A 16 -3.06 -3.46 5.31
CA TRP A 16 -2.53 -2.20 5.80
C TRP A 16 -1.90 -2.38 7.18
N SER A 17 -0.81 -1.66 7.41
CA SER A 17 -0.21 -1.45 8.72
C SER A 17 0.26 -0.01 8.83
N PRO A 18 0.06 0.66 9.97
CA PRO A 18 0.61 1.99 10.19
C PRO A 18 2.13 1.96 10.49
N GLU A 19 2.70 0.77 10.74
CA GLU A 19 4.14 0.56 10.89
C GLU A 19 4.76 0.11 9.57
N HIS A 20 6.03 0.45 9.37
CA HIS A 20 6.85 0.01 8.24
C HIS A 20 7.17 -1.48 8.35
N ILE A 21 6.38 -2.30 7.68
CA ILE A 21 6.52 -3.75 7.65
C ILE A 21 6.97 -4.18 6.25
N VAL A 22 8.07 -4.91 6.22
CA VAL A 22 8.62 -5.50 4.99
C VAL A 22 7.63 -6.49 4.36
N PRO A 23 7.53 -6.51 3.03
CA PRO A 23 6.63 -7.39 2.32
C PRO A 23 7.06 -8.84 2.38
N ILE A 24 6.08 -9.73 2.22
CA ILE A 24 6.24 -11.19 2.37
C ILE A 24 7.38 -11.72 1.49
N ASN A 25 7.51 -11.23 0.26
CA ASN A 25 8.55 -11.67 -0.68
C ASN A 25 9.97 -11.26 -0.24
N SER A 26 10.13 -10.14 0.46
CA SER A 26 11.41 -9.71 1.03
C SER A 26 11.66 -10.32 2.40
N LYS A 27 10.60 -10.63 3.16
CA LYS A 27 10.70 -11.20 4.50
C LYS A 27 11.54 -12.47 4.51
N THR A 28 11.31 -13.41 3.60
CA THR A 28 12.08 -14.67 3.52
C THR A 28 13.58 -14.42 3.34
N GLN A 29 13.96 -13.42 2.54
CA GLN A 29 15.36 -13.07 2.27
C GLN A 29 16.00 -12.38 3.48
N LEU A 30 15.21 -11.58 4.22
CA LEU A 30 15.66 -10.87 5.41
C LEU A 30 15.76 -11.78 6.64
N THR A 31 14.91 -12.80 6.75
CA THR A 31 14.92 -13.70 7.91
C THR A 31 15.96 -14.80 7.82
N ASN A 32 16.44 -15.12 6.61
CA ASN A 32 17.41 -16.19 6.39
C ASN A 32 18.78 -15.62 6.00
N PRO A 33 19.76 -15.56 6.93
CA PRO A 33 21.11 -15.09 6.63
C PRO A 33 21.84 -15.90 5.56
N ALA A 34 21.51 -17.20 5.40
CA ALA A 34 22.12 -18.05 4.38
C ALA A 34 21.56 -17.79 2.96
N HIS A 35 20.52 -16.96 2.83
CA HIS A 35 19.98 -16.61 1.53
C HIS A 35 21.02 -15.74 0.77
N PRO A 36 21.38 -16.06 -0.49
CA PRO A 36 22.44 -15.34 -1.21
C PRO A 36 22.20 -13.82 -1.35
N ARG A 37 20.93 -13.40 -1.31
CA ARG A 37 20.52 -11.98 -1.36
C ARG A 37 20.29 -11.33 0.00
N HIS A 38 20.58 -12.00 1.12
CA HIS A 38 20.29 -11.50 2.46
C HIS A 38 20.89 -10.11 2.69
N GLU A 39 22.21 -9.99 2.53
CA GLU A 39 22.95 -8.74 2.76
C GLU A 39 22.46 -7.60 1.86
N VAL A 40 22.24 -7.88 0.58
CA VAL A 40 21.75 -6.88 -0.39
C VAL A 40 20.34 -6.42 -0.04
N THR A 41 19.45 -7.35 0.28
CA THR A 41 18.07 -7.03 0.65
C THR A 41 18.04 -6.28 1.98
N LYS A 42 18.83 -6.68 2.98
CA LYS A 42 18.96 -6.01 4.27
C LYS A 42 19.36 -4.55 4.12
N ARG A 43 20.48 -4.28 3.44
CA ARG A 43 20.96 -2.91 3.16
C ARG A 43 19.90 -2.06 2.45
N LYS A 44 19.20 -2.64 1.48
CA LYS A 44 18.12 -1.96 0.73
C LYS A 44 16.95 -1.53 1.63
N TRP A 45 16.56 -2.35 2.60
CA TRP A 45 15.47 -2.02 3.51
C TRP A 45 15.90 -1.09 4.64
N GLU A 46 17.14 -1.20 5.10
CA GLU A 46 17.71 -0.28 6.11
C GLU A 46 17.91 1.14 5.56
N ALA A 47 18.30 1.27 4.29
CA ALA A 47 18.46 2.57 3.63
C ALA A 47 17.12 3.24 3.24
N ARG A 48 15.98 2.58 3.44
CA ARG A 48 14.69 3.07 2.96
C ARG A 48 14.10 4.10 3.92
N THR A 49 13.92 5.33 3.44
CA THR A 49 13.38 6.47 4.21
C THR A 49 11.95 6.86 3.82
N ASP A 50 11.38 6.21 2.80
CA ASP A 50 10.05 6.52 2.28
C ASP A 50 8.96 6.42 3.35
N PRO A 51 7.99 7.36 3.42
CA PRO A 51 6.90 7.31 4.38
C PRO A 51 5.93 6.16 4.07
N LEU A 52 5.64 5.87 2.80
CA LEU A 52 4.77 4.76 2.40
C LEU A 52 5.55 3.60 1.79
N TRP A 53 5.54 2.47 2.48
CA TRP A 53 6.10 1.22 1.96
C TRP A 53 5.00 0.39 1.34
N TRP A 54 4.85 0.48 0.01
CA TRP A 54 3.83 -0.29 -0.67
C TRP A 54 4.37 -1.26 -1.72
N ASN A 55 3.59 -2.31 -1.95
CA ASN A 55 3.84 -3.25 -3.03
C ASN A 55 2.52 -3.78 -3.62
N CYS A 56 2.63 -4.41 -4.79
CA CYS A 56 1.54 -5.12 -5.41
C CYS A 56 2.05 -6.49 -5.88
N LEU A 57 1.42 -7.56 -5.40
CA LEU A 57 1.79 -8.93 -5.70
C LEU A 57 0.69 -9.64 -6.49
N SER A 58 1.09 -10.37 -7.53
CA SER A 58 0.19 -11.17 -8.33
C SER A 58 0.45 -12.66 -8.13
N SER A 59 -0.60 -13.36 -7.69
CA SER A 59 -0.58 -14.79 -7.40
C SER A 59 -0.64 -15.64 -8.68
N LYS A 60 -0.09 -16.86 -8.61
CA LYS A 60 -0.32 -17.90 -9.65
C LYS A 60 -1.79 -18.28 -9.80
N GLN A 61 -2.63 -18.00 -8.79
CA GLN A 61 -4.08 -18.21 -8.83
C GLN A 61 -4.79 -17.35 -9.89
N ILE A 62 -4.18 -16.24 -10.33
CA ILE A 62 -4.74 -15.40 -11.41
C ILE A 62 -4.55 -16.07 -12.76
N SER A 63 -3.33 -16.53 -13.01
CA SER A 63 -2.97 -17.22 -14.24
C SER A 63 -1.64 -17.92 -14.07
N VAL A 64 -1.51 -19.09 -14.68
CA VAL A 64 -0.25 -19.80 -14.84
C VAL A 64 0.72 -19.06 -15.77
N ARG A 65 0.20 -18.23 -16.70
CA ARG A 65 0.99 -17.47 -17.66
C ARG A 65 1.61 -16.23 -17.01
N SER A 66 2.92 -16.10 -17.09
CA SER A 66 3.68 -14.96 -16.54
C SER A 66 3.27 -13.62 -17.16
N VAL A 67 3.00 -13.61 -18.47
CA VAL A 67 2.58 -12.40 -19.20
C VAL A 67 1.29 -11.83 -18.63
N VAL A 68 0.29 -12.67 -18.36
CA VAL A 68 -0.98 -12.25 -17.75
C VAL A 68 -0.74 -11.68 -16.36
N ARG A 69 0.07 -12.35 -15.53
CA ARG A 69 0.41 -11.86 -14.18
C ARG A 69 1.14 -10.52 -14.22
N SER A 70 2.08 -10.35 -15.16
CA SER A 70 2.81 -9.09 -15.33
C SER A 70 1.86 -7.97 -15.76
N TRP A 71 0.99 -8.24 -16.73
CA TRP A 71 0.01 -7.28 -17.22
C TRP A 71 -0.94 -6.80 -16.12
N VAL A 72 -1.54 -7.70 -15.33
CA VAL A 72 -2.41 -7.30 -14.23
C VAL A 72 -1.66 -6.55 -13.12
N ASN A 73 -0.41 -6.93 -12.84
CA ASN A 73 0.42 -6.25 -11.85
C ASN A 73 0.71 -4.81 -12.27
N ILE A 74 1.11 -4.61 -13.53
CA ILE A 74 1.34 -3.27 -14.11
C ILE A 74 0.06 -2.44 -14.02
N ARG A 75 -1.09 -2.98 -14.43
CA ARG A 75 -2.38 -2.28 -14.35
C ARG A 75 -2.72 -1.86 -12.93
N ALA A 76 -2.60 -2.76 -11.95
CA ALA A 76 -2.86 -2.45 -10.55
C ALA A 76 -1.92 -1.35 -10.02
N ARG A 77 -0.63 -1.44 -10.34
CA ARG A 77 0.36 -0.43 -9.92
C ARG A 77 0.08 0.94 -10.52
N LEU A 78 -0.25 1.00 -11.81
CA LEU A 78 -0.58 2.25 -12.48
C LEU A 78 -1.82 2.90 -11.87
N ALA A 79 -2.88 2.12 -11.61
CA ALA A 79 -4.10 2.64 -10.99
C ALA A 79 -3.82 3.25 -9.61
N ILE A 80 -3.00 2.59 -8.78
CA ILE A 80 -2.60 3.09 -7.46
C ILE A 80 -1.73 4.34 -7.55
N VAL A 81 -0.76 4.36 -8.47
CA VAL A 81 0.08 5.55 -8.69
C VAL A 81 -0.76 6.75 -9.15
N ASN A 82 -1.71 6.53 -10.05
CA ASN A 82 -2.62 7.57 -10.50
C ASN A 82 -3.52 8.06 -9.35
N ALA A 83 -4.05 7.15 -8.53
CA ALA A 83 -4.85 7.50 -7.37
C ALA A 83 -4.05 8.31 -6.34
N LEU A 84 -2.80 7.93 -6.04
CA LEU A 84 -1.89 8.70 -5.18
C LEU A 84 -1.70 10.12 -5.71
N LYS A 85 -1.37 10.26 -7.01
CA LYS A 85 -1.18 11.56 -7.66
C LYS A 85 -2.45 12.42 -7.61
N ARG A 86 -3.62 11.85 -7.94
CA ARG A 86 -4.92 12.55 -7.85
C ARG A 86 -5.21 13.06 -6.43
N LYS A 87 -4.75 12.33 -5.41
CA LYS A 87 -4.91 12.71 -3.99
C LYS A 87 -3.81 13.65 -3.49
N GLY A 88 -2.86 14.03 -4.34
CA GLY A 88 -1.78 14.97 -4.00
C GLY A 88 -0.55 14.30 -3.35
N TYR A 89 -0.37 13.00 -3.56
CA TYR A 89 0.80 12.26 -3.08
C TYR A 89 1.72 11.85 -4.22
N ASP A 90 3.02 11.81 -3.93
CA ASP A 90 3.99 11.10 -4.74
C ASP A 90 3.82 9.58 -4.58
N THR A 91 4.42 8.85 -5.50
CA THR A 91 4.53 7.39 -5.51
C THR A 91 5.04 6.80 -4.20
N ASN A 92 5.85 7.53 -3.43
CA ASN A 92 6.40 7.10 -2.14
C ASN A 92 5.58 7.55 -0.92
N GLY A 93 4.41 8.18 -1.13
CA GLY A 93 3.52 8.65 -0.06
C GLY A 93 3.90 10.00 0.54
N TYR A 94 4.98 10.63 0.06
CA TYR A 94 5.23 12.04 0.32
C TYR A 94 4.09 12.87 -0.25
N ARG A 95 3.67 13.90 0.47
CA ARG A 95 2.78 14.89 -0.11
C ARG A 95 3.55 15.71 -1.12
N ILE A 96 2.95 15.93 -2.28
CA ILE A 96 3.40 16.93 -3.23
C ILE A 96 2.71 18.21 -2.75
N ASP A 97 3.42 19.06 -1.99
CA ASP A 97 2.94 20.39 -1.58
C ASP A 97 2.39 21.13 -2.83
N GLY A 98 1.26 21.83 -2.87
CA GLY A 98 0.43 22.41 -1.82
C GLY A 98 -0.10 23.77 -2.30
N ASN A 99 -0.73 23.85 -3.48
CA ASN A 99 -1.22 25.12 -4.06
C ASN A 99 -2.71 25.39 -3.74
N GLY A 100 -3.18 25.00 -2.56
CA GLY A 100 -4.58 25.20 -2.16
C GLY A 100 -4.70 25.53 -0.68
N ASP A 101 -5.60 26.47 -0.36
CA ASP A 101 -5.84 27.12 0.94
C ASP A 101 -6.30 26.21 2.10
N GLY A 102 -6.06 24.89 2.00
CA GLY A 102 -6.42 23.93 3.04
C GLY A 102 -5.32 23.73 4.08
N PRO A 103 -5.66 23.32 5.32
CA PRO A 103 -4.66 22.96 6.32
C PRO A 103 -3.75 21.83 5.82
N PRO A 104 -2.45 21.85 6.18
CA PRO A 104 -1.50 20.83 5.75
C PRO A 104 -1.93 19.45 6.26
N LYS A 105 -2.36 18.57 5.34
CA LYS A 105 -2.57 17.14 5.62
C LYS A 105 -1.21 16.43 5.63
N PRO A 106 -0.99 15.48 6.54
CA PRO A 106 0.28 14.77 6.67
C PRO A 106 0.58 13.83 5.50
N ASN A 107 1.85 13.45 5.36
CA ASN A 107 2.32 12.37 4.47
C ASN A 107 1.57 11.07 4.76
N LEU A 108 1.44 10.22 3.75
CA LEU A 108 0.86 8.89 3.90
C LEU A 108 1.92 7.95 4.47
N VAL A 109 1.76 7.52 5.73
CA VAL A 109 2.80 6.78 6.47
C VAL A 109 2.34 5.38 6.80
N GLY A 110 3.19 4.38 6.51
CA GLY A 110 2.99 3.00 6.91
C GLY A 110 3.31 2.02 5.79
N SER A 111 2.63 0.88 5.78
CA SER A 111 2.82 -0.19 4.80
C SER A 111 1.51 -0.66 4.18
N LEU A 112 1.43 -0.57 2.85
CA LEU A 112 0.29 -0.99 2.04
C LEU A 112 0.68 -2.14 1.14
N HIS A 113 0.24 -3.35 1.46
CA HIS A 113 0.48 -4.51 0.61
C HIS A 113 -0.79 -4.88 -0.12
N LEU A 114 -0.70 -4.89 -1.44
CA LEU A 114 -1.80 -5.20 -2.34
C LEU A 114 -1.56 -6.58 -2.95
N SER A 115 -2.62 -7.38 -3.02
CA SER A 115 -2.60 -8.61 -3.81
C SER A 115 -3.73 -8.57 -4.83
N THR A 116 -3.40 -8.77 -6.10
CA THR A 116 -4.39 -8.83 -7.17
C THR A 116 -5.26 -10.08 -7.03
N ARG A 117 -6.56 -9.96 -7.30
CA ARG A 117 -7.52 -11.06 -7.36
C ARG A 117 -7.93 -11.35 -8.82
N PRO A 118 -8.49 -12.54 -9.14
CA PRO A 118 -8.80 -12.92 -10.52
C PRO A 118 -9.74 -11.97 -11.28
N GLU A 119 -10.60 -11.25 -10.58
CA GLU A 119 -11.58 -10.29 -11.11
C GLU A 119 -10.90 -9.17 -11.91
N ILE A 120 -9.66 -8.81 -11.56
CA ILE A 120 -8.86 -7.79 -12.24
C ILE A 120 -8.68 -8.04 -13.74
N ILE A 121 -8.76 -9.30 -14.18
CA ILE A 121 -8.58 -9.67 -15.59
C ILE A 121 -9.73 -9.10 -16.44
N ARG A 122 -10.95 -9.07 -15.87
CA ARG A 122 -12.17 -8.62 -16.55
C ARG A 122 -12.49 -7.16 -16.25
N ALA A 123 -11.88 -6.60 -15.20
CA ALA A 123 -12.12 -5.23 -14.78
C ALA A 123 -11.77 -4.21 -15.87
N LYS A 124 -12.65 -3.23 -16.07
CA LYS A 124 -12.40 -2.11 -16.99
C LYS A 124 -11.51 -1.08 -16.31
N TRP A 125 -10.85 -0.22 -17.11
CA TRP A 125 -9.96 0.79 -16.55
C TRP A 125 -10.65 1.79 -15.59
N PRO A 126 -11.86 2.32 -15.88
CA PRO A 126 -12.54 3.22 -14.94
C PRO A 126 -12.80 2.58 -13.57
N GLU A 127 -13.17 1.30 -13.55
CA GLU A 127 -13.38 0.52 -12.33
C GLU A 127 -12.06 0.34 -11.54
N MET A 128 -10.94 0.10 -12.23
CA MET A 128 -9.61 0.05 -11.61
C MET A 128 -9.27 1.36 -10.89
N GLU A 129 -9.54 2.49 -11.54
CA GLU A 129 -9.26 3.81 -10.99
C GLU A 129 -10.17 4.14 -9.80
N GLU A 130 -11.46 3.86 -9.92
CA GLU A 130 -12.43 4.05 -8.84
C GLU A 130 -12.05 3.22 -7.61
N GLN A 131 -11.74 1.93 -7.78
CA GLN A 131 -11.32 1.08 -6.67
C GLN A 131 -10.01 1.59 -6.08
N ALA A 132 -9.01 1.94 -6.89
CA ALA A 132 -7.76 2.52 -6.40
C ALA A 132 -7.97 3.81 -5.57
N ASP A 133 -8.87 4.70 -6.00
CA ASP A 133 -9.22 5.91 -5.26
C ASP A 133 -9.85 5.58 -3.90
N LYS A 134 -10.74 4.57 -3.85
CA LYS A 134 -11.31 4.07 -2.59
C LYS A 134 -10.25 3.49 -1.66
N ILE A 135 -9.23 2.80 -2.20
CA ILE A 135 -8.10 2.27 -1.41
C ILE A 135 -7.36 3.41 -0.72
N ILE A 136 -6.92 4.41 -1.50
CA ILE A 136 -6.13 5.51 -0.94
C ILE A 136 -6.94 6.29 0.09
N ALA A 137 -8.22 6.57 -0.18
CA ALA A 137 -9.11 7.24 0.76
C ALA A 137 -9.28 6.46 2.08
N GLU A 138 -9.37 5.13 2.02
CA GLU A 138 -9.43 4.31 3.23
C GLU A 138 -8.10 4.31 4.00
N VAL A 139 -6.96 4.28 3.30
CA VAL A 139 -5.64 4.37 3.94
C VAL A 139 -5.49 5.71 4.67
N GLU A 140 -5.87 6.82 4.04
CA GLU A 140 -5.92 8.15 4.67
C GLU A 140 -6.78 8.12 5.95
N ARG A 141 -8.00 7.58 5.84
CA ARG A 141 -8.93 7.45 6.98
C ARG A 141 -8.34 6.64 8.13
N LEU A 142 -7.69 5.52 7.83
CA LEU A 142 -7.06 4.64 8.82
C LEU A 142 -5.90 5.33 9.53
N GLN A 143 -5.13 6.14 8.81
CA GLN A 143 -4.05 6.93 9.40
C GLN A 143 -4.61 8.02 10.33
N THR A 144 -5.62 8.78 9.90
CA THR A 144 -6.24 9.84 10.73
C THR A 144 -6.89 9.28 12.00
N LYS A 145 -7.51 8.09 11.94
CA LYS A 145 -8.10 7.44 13.13
C LYS A 145 -7.07 7.14 14.23
N ARG A 146 -5.84 6.78 13.87
CA ARG A 146 -4.76 6.53 14.85
C ARG A 146 -4.19 7.84 15.42
N ALA A 147 -4.20 8.93 14.64
CA ALA A 147 -3.71 10.23 15.07
C ALA A 147 -4.55 10.86 16.19
N LYS A 148 -5.79 10.41 16.42
CA LYS A 148 -6.56 10.80 17.62
C LYS A 148 -5.98 10.08 18.84
N PRO A 149 -5.33 10.79 19.79
CA PRO A 149 -4.85 10.14 21.01
C PRO A 149 -6.04 9.58 21.79
N LYS A 150 -5.93 8.33 22.26
CA LYS A 150 -6.83 7.82 23.30
C LYS A 150 -6.69 8.77 24.50
N GLY A 151 -7.74 9.52 24.81
CA GLY A 151 -7.73 10.48 25.92
C GLY A 151 -7.14 9.84 27.17
N LYS A 152 -6.18 10.54 27.80
CA LYS A 152 -5.62 10.16 29.10
C LYS A 152 -6.79 9.81 30.02
N LYS A 153 -6.89 8.55 30.47
CA LYS A 153 -7.70 8.24 31.64
C LYS A 153 -7.10 9.06 32.78
N ARG A 154 -7.84 10.04 33.30
CA ARG A 154 -7.50 10.70 34.57
C ARG A 154 -7.50 9.61 35.62
N THR A 155 -6.32 9.22 36.10
CA THR A 155 -6.19 8.52 37.38
C THR A 155 -6.66 9.53 38.43
N ILE A 156 -7.77 9.21 39.08
CA ILE A 156 -8.22 9.91 40.29
C ILE A 156 -7.48 9.22 41.42
N GLU A 157 -6.59 9.96 42.09
CA GLU A 157 -6.08 9.64 43.43
C GLU A 157 -7.16 9.97 44.47
#